data_AF-A0A526ZD21-F1
#
_entry.id   AF-A0A526ZD21-F1
#
_cell.length_a   1.000
_cell.length_b   1.000
_cell.length_c   1.000
_cell.angle_alpha   90.00
_cell.angle_beta   90.00
_cell.angle_gamma   90.00
#
_symmetry.space_group_name_H-M   'P 1'
#
loop_
_entity.id
_entity.type
_entity.pdbx_description
1 polymer ?
#
loop_
_entity_poly.entity_id
_entity_poly.type
_entity_poly.pdbx_seq_one_letter_code
_entity_poly.pdbx_strand_id
1 'polypeptide(L)'
;MIVLAFALSFVLLLITTLHVYWGIGGIWPGRDAASCARAVVGFRGVDEMPAPFASFAVAACLGLATLWPLALEGVFATPFPKAGLAATALLIALVFLGRGIAGFTPWWRRLA
;
A
#
# COMPACT_ATOMS: atom_id res chain seq x y z
N MET A 1 -11.53 3.35 19.69
CA MET A 1 -11.01 2.74 18.46
C MET A 1 -10.95 3.74 17.30
N ILE A 2 -11.88 4.70 17.26
CA ILE A 2 -11.88 5.85 16.33
C ILE A 2 -10.51 6.51 16.06
N VAL A 3 -9.71 6.82 17.10
CA VAL A 3 -8.38 7.45 16.93
C VAL A 3 -7.45 6.54 16.12
N LEU A 4 -7.47 5.22 16.38
CA LEU A 4 -6.69 4.25 15.63
C LEU A 4 -7.17 4.15 14.18
N ALA A 5 -8.48 4.20 13.94
CA ALA A 5 -9.02 4.20 12.59
C ALA A 5 -8.54 5.41 11.78
N PHE A 6 -8.58 6.61 12.35
CA PHE A 6 -8.04 7.81 11.70
C PHE A 6 -6.53 7.72 11.48
N ALA A 7 -5.76 7.22 12.46
CA ALA A 7 -4.33 7.05 12.31
C ALA A 7 -3.98 6.06 11.18
N LEU A 8 -4.66 4.91 11.10
CA LEU A 8 -4.47 3.92 10.04
C LEU A 8 -4.84 4.48 8.67
N SER A 9 -6.02 5.12 8.55
CA SER A 9 -6.46 5.73 7.30
C SER A 9 -5.52 6.85 6.85
N PHE A 10 -4.99 7.64 7.78
CA PHE A 10 -4.00 8.68 7.48
C PHE A 10 -2.70 8.09 6.94
N VAL A 11 -2.16 7.04 7.58
CA VAL A 11 -0.94 6.36 7.10
C VAL A 11 -1.17 5.75 5.72
N LEU A 12 -2.29 5.05 5.51
CA LEU A 12 -2.63 4.48 4.20
C LEU A 12 -2.78 5.57 3.13
N LEU A 13 -3.32 6.73 3.48
CA LEU A 13 -3.45 7.86 2.56
C LEU A 13 -2.08 8.41 2.19
N LEU A 14 -1.16 8.58 3.15
CA LEU A 14 0.22 8.98 2.86
C LEU A 14 0.89 7.99 1.89
N ILE A 15 0.76 6.69 2.13
CA ILE A 15 1.31 5.67 1.23
C ILE A 15 0.64 5.73 -0.16
N THR A 16 -0.66 6.03 -0.24
CA THR A 16 -1.37 6.24 -1.50
C THR A 16 -0.77 7.40 -2.29
N THR A 17 -0.56 8.55 -1.63
CA THR A 17 0.03 9.74 -2.28
C THR A 17 1.45 9.45 -2.79
N LEU A 18 2.20 8.62 -2.05
CA LEU A 18 3.54 8.21 -2.45
C LEU A 18 3.51 7.32 -3.70
N HIS A 19 2.52 6.43 -3.84
CA HIS A 19 2.35 5.64 -5.05
C HIS A 19 1.93 6.49 -6.26
N VAL A 20 1.08 7.49 -6.05
CA VAL A 20 0.77 8.47 -7.10
C VAL A 20 2.02 9.23 -7.51
N TYR A 21 2.83 9.67 -6.54
CA TYR A 21 4.10 10.36 -6.77
C TYR A 21 5.08 9.49 -7.58
N TRP A 22 5.20 8.20 -7.27
CA TRP A 22 6.00 7.28 -8.09
C TRP A 22 5.40 7.04 -9.48
N GLY A 23 4.06 6.99 -9.59
CA GLY A 23 3.37 6.87 -10.87
C GLY A 23 3.65 8.03 -11.84
N ILE A 24 3.90 9.24 -11.32
CA ILE A 24 4.26 10.42 -12.14
C ILE A 24 5.77 10.59 -12.36
N GLY A 25 6.59 9.65 -11.90
CA GLY A 25 8.06 9.69 -12.09
C GLY A 25 8.86 10.24 -10.90
N GLY A 26 8.27 10.28 -9.70
CA GLY A 26 8.96 10.70 -8.49
C GLY A 26 10.11 9.77 -8.08
N ILE A 27 11.23 10.33 -7.62
CA ILE A 27 12.49 9.58 -7.37
C ILE A 27 12.80 9.36 -5.89
N TRP A 28 12.03 9.95 -4.98
CA TRP A 28 12.21 9.74 -3.54
C TRP A 28 11.84 8.30 -3.15
N PRO A 29 12.60 7.57 -2.31
CA PRO A 29 13.71 8.01 -1.44
C PRO A 29 15.11 7.91 -2.06
N GLY A 30 15.22 7.62 -3.36
CA GLY A 30 16.49 7.55 -4.09
C GLY A 30 16.98 8.89 -4.66
N ARG A 31 18.16 8.86 -5.29
CA ARG A 31 18.70 9.99 -6.08
C ARG A 31 18.50 9.83 -7.58
N ASP A 32 18.22 8.61 -8.03
CA ASP A 32 17.95 8.23 -9.41
C ASP A 32 16.83 7.16 -9.44
N ALA A 33 16.25 6.92 -10.62
CA ALA A 33 15.16 5.95 -10.79
C ALA A 33 15.54 4.54 -10.36
N ALA A 34 16.80 4.13 -10.59
CA ALA A 34 17.33 2.83 -10.21
C ALA A 34 17.43 2.67 -8.68
N SER A 35 17.91 3.69 -7.98
CA SER A 35 18.01 3.76 -6.54
C SER A 35 16.62 3.81 -5.89
N CYS A 36 15.67 4.52 -6.52
CA CYS A 36 14.28 4.51 -6.09
C CYS A 36 13.69 3.12 -6.23
N ALA A 37 13.84 2.49 -7.39
CA ALA A 37 13.29 1.17 -7.67
C ALA A 37 13.88 0.08 -6.76
N ARG A 38 15.19 0.12 -6.49
CA ARG A 38 15.83 -0.77 -5.51
C ARG A 38 15.33 -0.56 -4.08
N ALA A 39 15.10 0.69 -3.67
CA ALA A 39 14.62 1.00 -2.32
C ALA A 39 13.14 0.64 -2.12
N VAL A 40 12.30 0.84 -3.13
CA VAL A 40 10.84 0.66 -3.05
C VAL A 40 10.43 -0.78 -3.36
N VAL A 41 11.04 -1.40 -4.38
CA VAL A 41 10.68 -2.74 -4.85
C VAL A 41 11.50 -3.82 -4.15
N GLY A 42 12.79 -3.56 -3.89
CA GLY A 42 13.66 -4.45 -3.11
C GLY A 42 14.24 -5.65 -3.86
N PHE A 43 14.07 -5.74 -5.19
CA PHE A 43 14.70 -6.78 -6.02
C PHE A 43 16.14 -6.40 -6.40
N ARG A 44 17.04 -7.40 -6.50
CA ARG A 44 18.37 -7.20 -7.13
C ARG A 44 18.17 -6.98 -8.62
N GLY A 45 18.86 -6.01 -9.23
CA GLY A 45 18.83 -5.80 -10.69
C GLY A 45 17.64 -5.02 -11.24
N VAL A 46 16.78 -4.45 -10.40
CA VAL A 46 15.78 -3.48 -10.86
C VAL A 46 16.45 -2.12 -11.00
N ASP A 47 16.79 -1.78 -12.24
CA ASP A 47 17.44 -0.51 -12.58
C ASP A 47 16.47 0.54 -13.14
N GLU A 48 15.21 0.14 -13.35
CA GLU A 48 14.16 1.03 -13.84
C GLU A 48 12.92 0.96 -12.96
N MET A 49 12.24 2.09 -12.81
CA MET A 49 11.04 2.15 -11.97
C MET A 49 9.93 1.32 -12.62
N PRO A 50 9.14 0.54 -11.84
CA PRO A 50 8.05 -0.25 -12.39
C PRO A 50 7.09 0.62 -13.20
N ALA A 51 6.44 0.01 -14.21
CA ALA A 51 5.50 0.72 -15.07
C ALA A 51 4.53 1.59 -14.25
N PRO A 52 4.33 2.87 -14.61
CA PRO A 52 3.44 3.81 -13.89
C PRO A 52 2.08 3.23 -13.54
N PHE A 53 1.53 2.40 -14.44
CA PHE A 53 0.27 1.69 -14.25
C PHE A 53 0.22 0.83 -12.97
N ALA A 54 1.32 0.13 -12.64
CA ALA A 54 1.38 -0.68 -11.41
C ALA A 54 1.28 0.20 -10.16
N SER A 55 1.96 1.35 -10.15
CA SER A 55 1.90 2.32 -9.05
C SER A 55 0.48 2.91 -8.89
N PHE A 56 -0.19 3.26 -10.00
CA PHE A 56 -1.57 3.75 -9.95
C PHE A 56 -2.57 2.67 -9.52
N ALA A 57 -2.40 1.42 -9.95
CA ALA A 57 -3.25 0.32 -9.52
C ALA A 57 -3.16 0.09 -8.01
N VAL A 58 -1.93 0.11 -7.46
CA VAL A 58 -1.73 0.01 -6.01
C VAL A 58 -2.29 1.22 -5.29
N ALA A 59 -2.11 2.44 -5.82
CA ALA A 59 -2.71 3.65 -5.26
C ALA A 59 -4.24 3.56 -5.21
N ALA A 60 -4.90 3.05 -6.25
CA ALA A 60 -6.35 2.86 -6.25
C ALA A 60 -6.79 1.86 -5.17
N CYS A 61 -6.11 0.71 -5.07
CA CYS A 61 -6.38 -0.29 -4.03
C CYS A 61 -6.17 0.25 -2.62
N LEU A 62 -5.09 1.00 -2.39
CA LEU A 62 -4.84 1.62 -1.08
C LEU A 62 -5.87 2.71 -0.78
N GLY A 63 -6.22 3.53 -1.76
CA GLY A 63 -7.28 4.55 -1.64
C GLY A 63 -8.58 3.92 -1.15
N LEU A 64 -9.00 2.81 -1.75
CA LEU A 64 -10.14 2.03 -1.27
C LEU A 64 -9.91 1.50 0.15
N ALA A 65 -8.74 0.90 0.43
CA ALA A 65 -8.42 0.36 1.75
C ALA A 65 -8.44 1.42 2.87
N THR A 66 -8.12 2.69 2.59
CA THR A 66 -8.17 3.78 3.58
C THR A 66 -9.58 3.99 4.16
N LEU A 67 -10.62 3.62 3.41
CA LEU A 67 -12.01 3.82 3.81
C LEU A 67 -12.48 2.79 4.83
N TRP A 68 -11.87 1.59 4.88
CA TRP A 68 -12.33 0.48 5.72
C TRP A 68 -12.26 0.74 7.23
N PRO A 69 -11.14 1.25 7.78
CA PRO A 69 -11.07 1.58 9.22
C PRO A 69 -12.14 2.58 9.64
N LEU A 70 -12.42 3.59 8.80
CA LEU A 70 -13.45 4.59 9.04
C LEU A 70 -14.87 4.01 8.90
N ALA A 71 -15.10 3.11 7.94
CA ALA A 71 -16.36 2.39 7.76
C ALA A 71 -16.70 1.53 8.98
N LEU A 72 -15.71 0.82 9.55
CA LEU A 72 -15.89 -0.05 10.71
C LEU A 72 -16.31 0.73 11.97
N GLU A 73 -15.80 1.96 12.12
CA GLU A 73 -16.18 2.86 13.22
C GLU A 73 -17.49 3.63 12.93
N GLY A 74 -18.10 3.46 11.75
CA GLY A 74 -19.36 4.10 11.40
C GLY A 74 -19.25 5.59 11.09
N VAL A 75 -18.07 6.06 10.66
CA VAL A 75 -17.83 7.48 10.31
C VAL A 75 -18.68 7.93 9.11
N PHE A 76 -19.02 7.02 8.21
CA PHE A 76 -19.93 7.26 7.09
C PHE A 76 -20.92 6.11 6.93
N ALA A 77 -22.07 6.39 6.32
CA ALA A 77 -23.08 5.38 6.03
C ALA A 77 -22.56 4.42 4.97
N THR A 78 -22.58 3.12 5.27
CA THR A 78 -22.22 2.06 4.33
C THR A 78 -23.39 1.11 4.11
N PRO A 79 -23.66 0.67 2.87
CA PRO A 79 -24.69 -0.33 2.59
C PRO A 79 -24.30 -1.74 3.06
N PHE A 80 -23.07 -1.94 3.54
CA PHE A 80 -22.52 -3.24 3.88
C PHE A 80 -22.74 -3.61 5.36
N PRO A 81 -23.01 -4.90 5.66
CA PRO A 81 -23.08 -5.38 7.03
C PRO A 81 -21.69 -5.33 7.68
N LYS A 82 -21.63 -5.04 8.99
CA LYS A 82 -20.38 -4.95 9.75
C LYS A 82 -19.49 -6.20 9.64
N ALA A 83 -20.10 -7.39 9.59
CA ALA A 83 -19.37 -8.64 9.42
C ALA A 83 -18.63 -8.72 8.07
N GLY A 84 -19.24 -8.21 6.99
CA GLY A 84 -18.61 -8.14 5.67
C GLY A 84 -17.43 -7.17 5.66
N LEU A 85 -17.61 -5.99 6.27
CA LEU A 85 -16.52 -5.02 6.43
C LEU A 85 -15.34 -5.61 7.21
N ALA A 86 -15.62 -6.34 8.29
CA ALA A 86 -14.59 -6.99 9.11
C ALA A 86 -13.85 -8.10 8.34
N ALA A 87 -14.57 -8.92 7.56
CA ALA A 87 -13.97 -9.95 6.72
C ALA A 87 -13.03 -9.36 5.67
N THR A 88 -13.45 -8.29 4.98
CA THR A 88 -12.59 -7.59 4.02
C THR A 88 -11.40 -6.90 4.70
N ALA A 89 -11.60 -6.30 5.88
CA ALA A 89 -10.50 -5.73 6.66
C ALA A 89 -9.45 -6.78 7.05
N LEU A 90 -9.89 -8.01 7.40
CA LEU A 90 -8.99 -9.13 7.65
C LEU A 90 -8.19 -9.51 6.39
N LEU A 91 -8.84 -9.59 5.22
CA LEU A 91 -8.15 -9.87 3.96
C LEU A 91 -7.10 -8.80 3.64
N ILE A 92 -7.45 -7.51 3.80
CA ILE A 92 -6.52 -6.39 3.63
C ILE A 92 -5.34 -6.55 4.59
N ALA A 93 -5.59 -6.85 5.87
CA ALA A 93 -4.54 -7.07 6.86
C ALA A 93 -3.61 -8.23 6.48
N LEU A 94 -4.16 -9.34 5.96
CA LEU A 94 -3.36 -10.47 5.47
C LEU A 94 -2.47 -10.09 4.28
N VAL A 95 -2.97 -9.26 3.35
CA VAL A 95 -2.16 -8.75 2.22
C VAL A 95 -1.00 -7.89 2.71
N PHE A 96 -1.26 -6.94 3.63
CA PHE A 96 -0.20 -6.10 4.20
C PHE A 96 0.81 -6.93 5.00
N LEU A 97 0.34 -7.91 5.77
CA LEU A 97 1.20 -8.80 6.53
C LEU A 97 2.07 -9.65 5.60
N GLY A 98 1.46 -10.26 4.58
CA GLY A 98 2.15 -11.03 3.56
C GLY A 98 3.21 -10.19 2.85
N ARG A 99 2.88 -8.95 2.47
CA ARG A 99 3.83 -8.01 1.86
C ARG A 99 4.96 -7.63 2.81
N GLY A 100 4.66 -7.40 4.09
CA GLY A 100 5.65 -7.09 5.12
C GLY A 100 6.63 -8.24 5.32
N ILE A 101 6.14 -9.48 5.46
CA ILE A 101 6.97 -10.68 5.61
C ILE A 101 7.81 -10.94 4.36
N ALA A 102 7.20 -10.83 3.18
CA ALA A 102 7.87 -11.03 1.90
C ALA A 102 9.08 -10.10 1.76
N GLY A 103 8.97 -8.83 2.16
CA GLY A 103 10.08 -7.86 2.08
C GLY A 103 11.33 -8.24 2.88
N PHE A 104 11.20 -9.00 3.96
CA PHE A 104 12.35 -9.45 4.77
C PHE A 104 12.88 -10.83 4.37
N THR A 105 12.13 -11.59 3.57
CA THR A 105 12.47 -12.98 3.23
C THR A 105 13.59 -13.02 2.17
N PRO A 106 14.64 -13.85 2.34
CA PRO A 106 15.74 -13.96 1.37
C PRO A 106 15.30 -14.43 -0.02
N TRP A 107 14.19 -15.16 -0.10
CA TRP A 107 13.59 -15.59 -1.36
C TRP A 107 13.11 -14.41 -2.21
N TRP A 108 12.50 -13.39 -1.59
CA TRP A 108 12.03 -12.20 -2.32
C TRP A 108 13.17 -11.41 -2.94
N ARG A 109 14.30 -11.29 -2.23
CA ARG A 109 15.52 -10.66 -2.74
C ARG A 109 16.20 -11.44 -3.88
N ARG A 110 15.83 -12.71 -4.08
CA ARG A 110 16.40 -13.62 -5.08
C ARG A 110 15.54 -13.79 -6.34
N LEU A 111 14.32 -13.26 -6.38
CA LEU A 111 13.41 -13.31 -7.55
C LEU A 111 13.81 -12.36 -8.69
N ALA A 112 15.10 -12.04 -8.80
CA ALA A 112 15.68 -11.21 -9.87
C ALA A 112 15.85 -12.01 -11.15
#